data_AF-A0A7C8CVV8-F1
#
_entry.id   AF-A0A7C8CVV8-F1
#
_cell.length_a   1.000
_cell.length_b   1.000
_cell.length_c   1.000
_cell.angle_alpha   90.00
_cell.angle_beta   90.00
_cell.angle_gamma   90.00
#
_symmetry.space_group_name_H-M   'P 1'
#
loop_
_entity.id
_entity.type
_entity.pdbx_description
1 polymer ?
#
loop_
_entity_poly.entity_id
_entity_poly.type
_entity_poly.pdbx_seq_one_letter_code
_entity_poly.pdbx_strand_id
1 'polypeptide(L)'
;MISILLLCLAPLGGAAQLSPVAAHDFSAVEIRGGQEDPAKQYSAKRKEAGKDPEKLWELYLWCEAYGLDKQGRSCLRAVVKANPDHKEAHEKLGHLEYEGRWFPSQKKLDKFKAKEELRIAEDEGLVRWKDGWVKLEDLPFLERGMALDENGEWVSKEDLEKQAAGWVKQDLVWVSPDEIENMEKGLWKCGDKWLDLDKANEWHSKLERMWKIPGDYFLLYTTCDRDVAMQAMDHMDRGHRDMARIIGGMTGDLLHVAMLRNIKQYGVFAAGSERNQPTEMLGLSSIHHAYYGELWFDADNKEYHAGGVGYWDASTENGSRFGPHAARHAATLSMIEAVDPSPESLKKLRKKGNSYTERFIGEFYKEKNLPQWFRYGAASYVERYFVDQFVGAGGNANWPKDWSVSNIAGRGGLRPLKDIFSIELAPNDPSDAGKLLNERGLLVAFALDGKCAPVANALGAVKAAIRSGKGHKKAIGELELALLKHGKELRAFAGL
;
A
#
# COMPACT_ATOMS: atom_id res chain seq x y z
N MET A 1 0.56 -17.83 29.98
CA MET A 1 1.59 -18.31 30.94
C MET A 1 2.74 -17.30 30.93
N ILE A 2 2.62 -16.18 31.65
CA ILE A 2 3.70 -15.20 31.89
C ILE A 2 3.49 -14.67 33.31
N SER A 3 4.54 -14.82 34.11
CA SER A 3 4.58 -14.66 35.57
C SER A 3 4.55 -13.20 36.02
N ILE A 4 3.71 -12.93 37.01
CA ILE A 4 3.69 -11.72 37.82
C ILE A 4 4.81 -11.82 38.86
N LEU A 5 5.80 -10.94 38.80
CA LEU A 5 6.89 -10.85 39.76
C LEU A 5 6.41 -10.09 41.01
N LEU A 6 6.05 -10.84 42.05
CA LEU A 6 5.93 -10.37 43.42
C LEU A 6 7.33 -10.08 43.99
N LEU A 7 7.54 -8.88 44.54
CA LEU A 7 8.73 -8.56 45.32
C LEU A 7 8.31 -8.25 46.76
N CYS A 8 8.69 -9.17 47.65
CA CYS A 8 8.45 -9.17 49.09
C CYS A 8 9.23 -8.07 49.81
N LEU A 9 8.56 -7.34 50.70
CA LEU A 9 9.18 -6.50 51.74
C LEU A 9 8.99 -7.20 53.09
N ALA A 10 10.12 -7.53 53.74
CA ALA A 10 10.17 -8.11 55.07
C ALA A 10 9.94 -7.03 56.16
N PRO A 11 9.41 -7.41 57.34
CA PRO A 11 9.12 -6.48 58.42
C PRO A 11 10.35 -6.28 59.31
N LEU A 12 10.71 -5.03 59.59
CA LEU A 12 11.61 -4.69 60.69
C LEU A 12 10.78 -4.07 61.81
N GLY A 13 10.58 -4.87 62.86
CA GLY A 13 10.09 -4.42 64.15
C GLY A 13 11.14 -3.55 64.85
N GLY A 14 10.65 -2.52 65.52
CA GLY A 14 11.45 -1.61 66.32
C GLY A 14 10.55 -0.65 67.08
N ALA A 15 9.88 -1.15 68.11
CA ALA A 15 9.28 -0.31 69.13
C ALA A 15 10.38 0.15 70.09
N ALA A 16 10.49 1.45 70.34
CA ALA A 16 10.43 2.04 71.69
C ALA A 16 11.01 3.47 71.74
N GLN A 17 10.41 4.24 72.65
CA GLN A 17 10.93 5.43 73.33
C GLN A 17 10.89 6.76 72.60
N LEU A 18 9.68 7.34 72.65
CA LEU A 18 9.47 8.78 72.76
C LEU A 18 10.18 9.30 74.02
N SER A 19 11.24 10.08 73.84
CA SER A 19 11.75 10.97 74.88
C SER A 19 11.16 12.37 74.65
N PRO A 20 10.71 13.06 75.71
CA PRO A 20 10.09 14.38 75.58
C PRO A 20 11.19 15.41 75.34
N VAL A 21 11.21 16.02 74.15
CA VAL A 21 12.04 17.20 73.92
C VAL A 21 11.34 18.39 74.56
N ALA A 22 12.06 18.95 75.52
CA ALA A 22 11.73 20.10 76.33
C ALA A 22 11.19 21.26 75.50
N ALA A 23 10.16 21.89 76.05
CA ALA A 23 9.75 23.24 75.69
C ALA A 23 10.93 24.19 75.90
N HIS A 24 11.60 24.56 74.81
CA HIS A 24 12.49 25.71 74.80
C HIS A 24 11.64 26.98 74.81
N ASP A 25 11.36 27.41 76.03
CA ASP A 25 11.47 28.78 76.51
C ASP A 25 11.73 29.83 75.40
N PHE A 26 10.65 30.51 75.00
CA PHE A 26 10.75 31.77 74.24
C PHE A 26 11.23 32.85 75.21
N SER A 27 12.52 32.82 75.56
CA SER A 27 13.17 33.95 76.21
C SER A 27 13.21 35.09 75.20
N ALA A 28 12.33 36.07 75.39
CA ALA A 28 12.31 37.32 74.66
C ALA A 28 13.72 37.92 74.64
N VAL A 29 14.34 37.90 73.45
CA VAL A 29 15.54 38.68 73.18
C VAL A 29 15.11 40.14 73.21
N GLU A 30 15.51 40.86 74.25
CA GLU A 30 15.43 42.30 74.31
C GLU A 30 16.23 42.90 73.15
N ILE A 31 15.54 43.30 72.08
CA ILE A 31 16.13 44.13 71.02
C ILE A 31 16.18 45.56 71.54
N ARG A 32 17.33 45.91 72.15
CA ARG A 32 17.78 47.30 72.26
C ARG A 32 18.30 47.75 70.90
N GLY A 33 17.68 48.80 70.35
CA GLY A 33 18.28 49.68 69.35
C GLY A 33 17.88 49.43 67.90
N GLY A 34 16.89 50.20 67.43
CA GLY A 34 16.72 50.63 66.03
C GLY A 34 16.94 49.58 64.93
N GLN A 35 15.99 48.68 64.72
CA GLN A 35 15.91 47.97 63.44
C GLN A 35 14.96 48.73 62.51
N GLU A 36 15.52 49.29 61.44
CA GLU A 36 14.76 49.84 60.32
C GLU A 36 13.77 48.79 59.78
N ASP A 37 12.57 49.25 59.39
CA ASP A 37 11.54 48.47 58.72
C ASP A 37 12.16 47.47 57.71
N PRO A 38 11.96 46.15 57.87
CA PRO A 38 12.48 45.13 56.95
C PRO A 38 12.14 45.41 55.48
N ALA A 39 11.03 46.10 55.19
CA ALA A 39 10.71 46.51 53.83
C ALA A 39 11.69 47.56 53.26
N LYS A 40 12.21 48.47 54.09
CA LYS A 40 13.25 49.45 53.71
C LYS A 40 14.61 48.78 53.53
N GLN A 41 14.97 47.84 54.40
CA GLN A 41 16.22 47.08 54.28
C GLN A 41 16.23 46.19 53.02
N TYR A 42 15.08 45.65 52.62
CA TYR A 42 14.95 44.89 51.38
C TYR A 42 15.38 45.69 50.15
N SER A 43 14.95 46.96 50.01
CA SER A 43 15.31 47.78 48.85
C SER A 43 16.82 48.05 48.77
N ALA A 44 17.47 48.30 49.90
CA ALA A 44 18.93 48.49 49.96
C ALA A 44 19.67 47.19 49.61
N LYS A 45 19.31 46.08 50.25
CA LYS A 45 19.91 44.75 50.00
C LYS A 45 19.66 44.27 48.57
N ARG A 46 18.49 44.56 47.99
CA ARG A 46 18.17 44.22 46.59
C ARG A 46 19.01 45.00 45.59
N LYS A 47 19.31 46.27 45.89
CA LYS A 47 20.20 47.11 45.07
C LYS A 47 21.64 46.60 45.14
N GLU A 48 22.09 46.18 46.31
CA GLU A 48 23.42 45.61 46.54
C GLU A 48 23.60 44.25 45.86
N ALA A 49 22.60 43.36 45.95
CA ALA A 49 22.63 42.06 45.28
C ALA A 49 22.65 42.16 43.75
N GLY A 50 22.09 43.24 43.18
CA GLY A 50 22.17 43.51 41.75
C GLY A 50 21.62 42.36 40.88
N LYS A 51 22.50 41.76 40.06
CA LYS A 51 22.21 40.61 39.19
C LYS A 51 22.99 39.34 39.59
N ASP A 52 23.66 39.37 40.73
CA ASP A 52 24.49 38.28 41.23
C ASP A 52 23.58 37.17 41.81
N PRO A 53 23.57 35.96 41.23
CA PRO A 53 22.62 34.92 41.61
C PRO A 53 22.83 34.44 43.05
N GLU A 54 24.06 34.35 43.54
CA GLU A 54 24.40 33.96 44.91
C GLU A 54 23.89 34.99 45.92
N LYS A 55 24.13 36.29 45.66
CA LYS A 55 23.64 37.36 46.55
C LYS A 55 22.11 37.49 46.52
N LEU A 56 21.48 37.21 45.37
CA LEU A 56 20.02 37.17 45.26
C LEU A 56 19.42 35.97 45.98
N TRP A 57 20.13 34.84 46.06
CA TRP A 57 19.75 33.66 46.85
C TRP A 57 19.88 33.91 48.35
N GLU A 58 20.97 34.51 48.80
CA GLU A 58 21.14 34.93 50.20
C GLU A 58 20.04 35.92 50.63
N LEU A 59 19.70 36.87 49.75
CA LEU A 59 18.59 37.80 49.98
C LEU A 59 17.23 37.08 50.03
N TYR A 60 17.04 36.00 49.25
CA TYR A 60 15.86 35.16 49.35
C TYR A 60 15.75 34.50 50.73
N LEU A 61 16.83 33.86 51.22
CA LEU A 61 16.86 33.22 52.54
C LEU A 61 16.57 34.23 53.66
N TRP A 62 17.10 35.46 53.53
CA TRP A 62 16.76 36.56 54.43
C TRP A 62 15.28 36.95 54.34
N CYS A 63 14.70 37.03 53.14
CA CYS A 63 13.26 37.31 52.99
C CYS A 63 12.39 36.19 53.61
N GLU A 64 12.80 34.93 53.48
CA GLU A 64 12.12 33.76 54.06
C GLU A 64 12.14 33.84 55.61
N ALA A 65 13.28 34.16 56.21
CA ALA A 65 13.43 34.30 57.66
C ALA A 65 12.59 35.45 58.28
N TYR A 66 12.27 36.48 57.50
CA TYR A 66 11.50 37.65 57.95
C TYR A 66 10.05 37.66 57.43
N GLY A 67 9.57 36.58 56.82
CA GLY A 67 8.18 36.45 56.34
C GLY A 67 7.83 37.36 55.17
N LEU A 68 8.81 37.80 54.37
CA LEU A 68 8.63 38.71 53.23
C LEU A 68 8.37 37.91 51.93
N ASP A 69 7.27 37.17 51.87
CA ASP A 69 7.00 36.19 50.80
C ASP A 69 7.01 36.77 49.37
N LYS A 70 6.43 37.97 49.18
CA LYS A 70 6.36 38.61 47.86
C LYS A 70 7.76 39.02 47.37
N GLN A 71 8.56 39.57 48.28
CA GLN A 71 9.93 39.97 48.07
C GLN A 71 10.83 38.75 47.84
N GLY A 72 10.64 37.68 48.62
CA GLY A 72 11.33 36.39 48.45
C GLY A 72 11.06 35.79 47.07
N ARG A 73 9.81 35.68 46.64
CA ARG A 73 9.47 35.22 45.27
C ARG A 73 10.08 36.11 44.17
N SER A 74 10.19 37.42 44.40
CA SER A 74 10.87 38.35 43.48
C SER A 74 12.39 38.12 43.43
N CYS A 75 13.01 37.71 44.54
CA CYS A 75 14.41 37.26 44.58
C CYS A 75 14.59 35.97 43.80
N LEU A 76 13.80 34.94 44.08
CA LEU A 76 13.86 33.67 43.34
C LEU A 76 13.72 33.84 41.83
N ARG A 77 12.77 34.66 41.34
CA ARG A 77 12.63 34.94 39.91
C ARG A 77 13.86 35.63 39.31
N ALA A 78 14.55 36.45 40.08
CA ALA A 78 15.78 37.12 39.64
C ALA A 78 16.99 36.19 39.67
N VAL A 79 17.06 35.28 40.65
CA VAL A 79 18.05 34.19 40.68
C VAL A 79 17.94 33.35 39.41
N VAL A 80 16.75 32.82 39.11
CA VAL A 80 16.50 32.02 37.88
C VAL A 80 16.78 32.80 36.59
N LYS A 81 16.59 34.12 36.59
CA LYS A 81 16.92 34.96 35.42
C LYS A 81 18.43 35.15 35.24
N ALA A 82 19.20 35.16 36.32
CA ALA A 82 20.66 35.32 36.31
C ALA A 82 21.37 33.98 36.09
N ASN A 83 20.87 32.91 36.71
CA ASN A 83 21.33 31.53 36.56
C ASN A 83 20.11 30.62 36.28
N PRO A 84 19.80 30.34 34.99
CA PRO A 84 18.68 29.49 34.59
C PRO A 84 18.71 28.05 35.09
N ASP A 85 19.85 27.56 35.59
CA ASP A 85 20.04 26.18 36.05
C ASP A 85 20.05 26.08 37.59
N HIS A 86 19.75 27.16 38.32
CA HIS A 86 19.75 27.17 39.78
C HIS A 86 18.58 26.36 40.36
N LYS A 87 18.82 25.06 40.57
CA LYS A 87 17.84 24.05 40.95
C LYS A 87 16.98 24.42 42.16
N GLU A 88 17.61 24.88 43.24
CA GLU A 88 16.93 25.22 44.49
C GLU A 88 15.95 26.39 44.32
N ALA A 89 16.29 27.36 43.46
CA ALA A 89 15.41 28.48 43.16
C ALA A 89 14.21 28.06 42.30
N HIS A 90 14.40 27.11 41.39
CA HIS A 90 13.32 26.50 40.61
C HIS A 90 12.36 25.69 41.49
N GLU A 91 12.90 24.85 42.38
CA GLU A 91 12.10 24.06 43.33
C GLU A 91 11.26 24.96 44.25
N LYS A 92 11.85 26.02 44.82
CA LYS A 92 11.13 27.00 45.66
C LYS A 92 10.09 27.82 44.89
N LEU A 93 10.23 27.99 43.58
CA LEU A 93 9.22 28.59 42.72
C LEU A 93 8.11 27.62 42.29
N GLY A 94 8.23 26.32 42.61
CA GLY A 94 7.33 25.28 42.15
C GLY A 94 7.45 25.01 40.64
N HIS A 95 8.61 25.31 40.05
CA HIS A 95 8.91 24.96 38.67
C HIS A 95 9.15 23.44 38.56
N LEU A 96 8.83 22.86 37.41
CA LEU A 96 8.96 21.43 37.14
C LEU A 96 10.10 21.19 36.15
N GLU A 97 10.98 20.24 36.45
CA GLU A 97 12.05 19.83 35.54
C GLU A 97 11.56 18.72 34.60
N TYR A 98 11.83 18.86 33.30
CA TYR A 98 11.57 17.83 32.30
C TYR A 98 12.62 17.91 31.20
N GLU A 99 13.34 16.80 30.97
CA GLU A 99 14.41 16.70 29.96
C GLU A 99 15.44 17.85 30.02
N GLY A 100 15.88 18.19 31.24
CA GLY A 100 16.88 19.24 31.48
C GLY A 100 16.36 20.66 31.25
N ARG A 101 15.03 20.87 31.19
CA ARG A 101 14.41 22.19 31.10
C ARG A 101 13.41 22.40 32.23
N TRP A 102 13.36 23.63 32.73
CA TRP A 102 12.44 24.01 33.79
C TRP A 102 11.17 24.70 33.28
N PHE A 103 10.02 24.28 33.80
CA PHE A 103 8.71 24.78 33.42
C PHE A 103 8.01 25.46 34.58
N PRO A 104 7.48 26.69 34.41
CA PRO A 104 6.87 27.44 35.51
C PRO A 104 5.59 26.84 36.12
N SER A 105 4.99 25.84 35.48
CA SER A 105 3.78 25.16 35.97
C SER A 105 3.53 23.86 35.20
N GLN A 106 2.72 22.98 35.78
CA GLN A 106 2.25 21.75 35.13
C GLN A 106 1.61 22.05 33.75
N LYS A 107 0.76 23.09 33.68
CA LYS A 107 0.14 23.53 32.42
C LYS A 107 1.14 23.90 31.32
N LYS A 108 2.29 24.48 31.68
CA LYS A 108 3.37 24.83 30.73
C LYS A 108 4.14 23.59 30.29
N LEU A 109 4.38 22.67 31.20
CA LEU A 109 4.99 21.37 30.91
C LEU A 109 4.09 20.53 29.99
N ASP A 110 2.80 20.41 30.28
CA ASP A 110 1.86 19.64 29.45
C ASP A 110 1.76 20.22 28.03
N LYS A 111 1.75 21.55 27.90
CA LYS A 111 1.77 22.21 26.60
C LYS A 111 3.06 21.93 25.83
N PHE A 112 4.20 21.82 26.52
CA PHE A 112 5.47 21.47 25.90
C PHE A 112 5.46 20.01 25.43
N LYS A 113 5.05 19.07 26.30
CA LYS A 113 4.91 17.65 25.98
C LYS A 113 3.98 17.42 24.79
N ALA A 114 2.81 18.05 24.76
CA ALA A 114 1.87 17.91 23.65
C ALA A 114 2.42 18.48 22.33
N LYS A 115 3.23 19.54 22.38
CA LYS A 115 3.90 20.08 21.18
C LYS A 115 5.02 19.17 20.71
N GLU A 116 5.77 18.59 21.63
CA GLU A 116 6.86 17.68 21.31
C GLU A 116 6.32 16.37 20.74
N GLU A 117 5.24 15.83 21.31
CA GLU A 117 4.51 14.68 20.79
C GLU A 117 4.00 14.93 19.37
N LEU A 118 3.41 16.09 19.11
CA LEU A 118 2.99 16.49 17.76
C LEU A 118 4.19 16.55 16.80
N ARG A 119 5.32 17.13 17.22
CA ARG A 119 6.53 17.23 16.40
C ARG A 119 7.09 15.85 16.07
N ILE A 120 7.19 14.96 17.06
CA ILE A 120 7.66 13.58 16.87
C ILE A 120 6.75 12.85 15.90
N ALA A 121 5.42 12.98 16.08
CA ALA A 121 4.46 12.37 15.17
C ALA A 121 4.58 12.92 13.73
N GLU A 122 4.72 14.24 13.56
CA GLU A 122 4.96 14.87 12.25
C GLU A 122 6.26 14.38 11.60
N ASP A 123 7.35 14.28 12.37
CA ASP A 123 8.65 13.79 11.90
C ASP A 123 8.61 12.30 11.51
N GLU A 124 7.77 11.50 12.18
CA GLU A 124 7.51 10.08 11.88
C GLU A 124 6.43 9.87 10.80
N GLY A 125 5.86 10.94 10.25
CA GLY A 125 4.81 10.87 9.22
C GLY A 125 3.48 10.32 9.73
N LEU A 126 3.22 10.41 11.03
CA LEU A 126 1.99 9.98 11.67
C LEU A 126 0.93 11.08 11.65
N VAL A 127 -0.33 10.67 11.57
CA VAL A 127 -1.50 11.53 11.65
C VAL A 127 -2.37 11.12 12.83
N ARG A 128 -3.06 12.10 13.43
CA ARG A 128 -3.91 11.84 14.59
C ARG A 128 -5.21 11.19 14.13
N TRP A 129 -5.49 10.00 14.66
CA TRP A 129 -6.74 9.26 14.42
C TRP A 129 -7.35 8.83 15.75
N LYS A 130 -8.57 9.31 16.03
CA LYS A 130 -9.24 9.16 17.34
C LYS A 130 -8.28 9.54 18.49
N ASP A 131 -7.97 8.60 19.36
CA ASP A 131 -7.17 8.81 20.56
C ASP A 131 -5.67 8.48 20.37
N GLY A 132 -5.20 8.27 19.13
CA GLY A 132 -3.81 7.89 18.86
C GLY A 132 -3.22 8.47 17.57
N TRP A 133 -1.97 8.07 17.31
CA TRP A 133 -1.21 8.40 16.11
C TRP A 133 -1.11 7.16 15.23
N VAL A 134 -1.39 7.31 13.94
CA VAL A 134 -1.34 6.23 12.94
C VAL A 134 -0.61 6.71 11.71
N LYS A 135 -0.03 5.80 10.92
CA LYS A 135 0.60 6.23 9.67
C LYS A 135 -0.46 6.75 8.71
N LEU A 136 -0.09 7.71 7.88
CA LEU A 136 -0.99 8.25 6.86
C LEU A 136 -1.52 7.16 5.89
N GLU A 137 -0.69 6.16 5.58
CA GLU A 137 -1.05 5.01 4.74
C GLU A 137 -2.13 4.10 5.36
N ASP A 138 -2.23 4.06 6.68
CA ASP A 138 -3.18 3.23 7.43
C ASP A 138 -4.57 3.87 7.56
N LEU A 139 -4.64 5.21 7.44
CA LEU A 139 -5.85 5.99 7.66
C LEU A 139 -7.05 5.50 6.81
N PRO A 140 -6.91 5.19 5.51
CA PRO A 140 -8.03 4.70 4.69
C PRO A 140 -8.58 3.33 5.15
N PHE A 141 -7.79 2.49 5.82
CA PHE A 141 -8.24 1.21 6.35
C PHE A 141 -9.00 1.42 7.66
N LEU A 142 -8.47 2.26 8.53
CA LEU A 142 -9.08 2.63 9.80
C LEU A 142 -10.42 3.37 9.62
N GLU A 143 -10.52 4.24 8.61
CA GLU A 143 -11.77 4.91 8.21
C GLU A 143 -12.83 3.90 7.75
N ARG A 144 -12.40 2.77 7.15
CA ARG A 144 -13.27 1.65 6.76
C ARG A 144 -13.62 0.71 7.91
N GLY A 145 -13.14 0.99 9.13
CA GLY A 145 -13.38 0.14 10.31
C GLY A 145 -12.62 -1.19 10.28
N MET A 146 -11.55 -1.27 9.49
CA MET A 146 -10.66 -2.43 9.45
C MET A 146 -9.65 -2.38 10.61
N ALA A 147 -9.06 -3.52 10.92
CA ALA A 147 -8.00 -3.66 11.92
C ALA A 147 -6.98 -4.71 11.46
N LEU A 148 -5.77 -4.63 12.00
CA LEU A 148 -4.70 -5.58 11.71
C LEU A 148 -4.98 -6.90 12.45
N ASP A 149 -4.81 -8.03 11.76
CA ASP A 149 -4.80 -9.35 12.37
C ASP A 149 -3.43 -9.71 12.98
N GLU A 150 -3.28 -10.94 13.46
CA GLU A 150 -2.05 -11.45 14.06
C GLU A 150 -0.85 -11.49 13.09
N ASN A 151 -1.12 -11.49 11.79
CA ASN A 151 -0.10 -11.48 10.73
C ASN A 151 0.23 -10.06 10.25
N GLY A 152 -0.46 -9.04 10.79
CA GLY A 152 -0.32 -7.66 10.35
C GLY A 152 -1.05 -7.35 9.05
N GLU A 153 -2.08 -8.13 8.69
CA GLU A 153 -2.92 -7.88 7.52
C GLU A 153 -4.19 -7.10 7.90
N TRP A 154 -4.59 -6.13 7.08
CA TRP A 154 -5.83 -5.39 7.30
C TRP A 154 -7.04 -6.25 6.99
N VAL A 155 -7.83 -6.56 8.00
CA VAL A 155 -9.05 -7.35 7.91
C VAL A 155 -10.25 -6.60 8.49
N SER A 156 -11.46 -7.02 8.12
CA SER A 156 -12.68 -6.45 8.72
C SER A 156 -12.80 -6.89 10.19
N LYS A 157 -13.57 -6.14 10.99
CA LYS A 157 -13.88 -6.55 12.36
C LYS A 157 -14.58 -7.91 12.42
N GLU A 158 -15.46 -8.19 11.47
CA GLU A 158 -16.14 -9.49 11.36
C GLU A 158 -15.16 -10.62 11.07
N ASP A 159 -14.18 -10.38 10.18
CA ASP A 159 -13.13 -11.35 9.87
C ASP A 159 -12.26 -11.62 11.10
N LEU A 160 -11.90 -10.60 11.89
CA LEU A 160 -11.22 -10.79 13.18
C LEU A 160 -12.04 -11.60 14.19
N GLU A 161 -13.34 -11.32 14.29
CA GLU A 161 -14.24 -12.06 15.18
C GLU A 161 -14.31 -13.54 14.76
N LYS A 162 -14.34 -13.83 13.45
CA LYS A 162 -14.28 -15.20 12.91
C LYS A 162 -12.95 -15.89 13.21
N GLN A 163 -11.82 -15.22 12.97
CA GLN A 163 -10.49 -15.74 13.30
C GLN A 163 -10.37 -16.07 14.79
N ALA A 164 -10.79 -15.14 15.67
CA ALA A 164 -10.79 -15.35 17.12
C ALA A 164 -11.71 -16.50 17.56
N ALA A 165 -12.78 -16.76 16.80
CA ALA A 165 -13.68 -17.90 17.00
C ALA A 165 -13.16 -19.21 16.37
N GLY A 166 -11.94 -19.24 15.83
CA GLY A 166 -11.30 -20.42 15.25
C GLY A 166 -11.75 -20.77 13.84
N TRP A 167 -12.46 -19.87 13.15
CA TRP A 167 -12.80 -20.09 11.74
C TRP A 167 -11.55 -19.95 10.88
N VAL A 168 -11.49 -20.74 9.80
CA VAL A 168 -10.40 -20.71 8.82
C VAL A 168 -10.95 -20.40 7.44
N LYS A 169 -10.09 -19.92 6.52
CA LYS A 169 -10.49 -19.72 5.12
C LYS A 169 -10.04 -20.91 4.26
N GLN A 170 -10.96 -21.41 3.45
CA GLN A 170 -10.65 -22.16 2.22
C GLN A 170 -10.82 -21.19 1.05
N ASP A 171 -9.71 -20.71 0.50
CA ASP A 171 -9.66 -19.55 -0.39
C ASP A 171 -10.31 -18.30 0.24
N LEU A 172 -11.42 -17.80 -0.34
CA LEU A 172 -12.20 -16.69 0.21
C LEU A 172 -13.40 -17.17 1.06
N VAL A 173 -13.60 -18.49 1.20
CA VAL A 173 -14.75 -19.05 1.91
C VAL A 173 -14.39 -19.33 3.36
N TRP A 174 -15.14 -18.72 4.28
CA TRP A 174 -15.06 -18.99 5.71
C TRP A 174 -15.62 -20.38 6.06
N VAL A 175 -14.83 -21.17 6.77
CA VAL A 175 -15.14 -22.51 7.27
C VAL A 175 -15.16 -22.47 8.80
N SER A 176 -16.26 -22.93 9.38
CA SER A 176 -16.41 -22.94 10.84
C SER A 176 -15.53 -24.04 11.48
N PRO A 177 -15.15 -23.89 12.76
CA PRO A 177 -14.36 -24.89 13.48
C PRO A 177 -14.88 -26.33 13.35
N ASP A 178 -16.20 -26.51 13.41
CA ASP A 178 -16.87 -27.81 13.36
C ASP A 178 -16.79 -28.47 11.96
N GLU A 179 -16.46 -27.72 10.92
CA GLU A 179 -16.35 -28.21 9.55
C GLU A 179 -14.90 -28.36 9.07
N ILE A 180 -13.89 -27.99 9.88
CA ILE A 180 -12.47 -28.01 9.49
C ILE A 180 -12.00 -29.42 9.09
N GLU A 181 -12.50 -30.46 9.77
CA GLU A 181 -12.14 -31.86 9.46
C GLU A 181 -12.48 -32.24 8.01
N ASN A 182 -13.45 -31.57 7.37
CA ASN A 182 -13.76 -31.82 5.96
C ASN A 182 -12.63 -31.32 5.04
N MET A 183 -11.98 -30.20 5.38
CA MET A 183 -10.82 -29.70 4.64
C MET A 183 -9.64 -30.67 4.77
N GLU A 184 -9.42 -31.22 5.96
CA GLU A 184 -8.36 -32.20 6.21
C GLU A 184 -8.57 -33.50 5.41
N LYS A 185 -9.83 -33.85 5.13
CA LYS A 185 -10.23 -34.94 4.22
C LYS A 185 -10.06 -34.60 2.73
N GLY A 186 -9.60 -33.40 2.40
CA GLY A 186 -9.44 -32.92 1.02
C GLY A 186 -10.74 -32.52 0.33
N LEU A 187 -11.80 -32.24 1.10
CA LEU A 187 -13.07 -31.77 0.56
C LEU A 187 -13.10 -30.25 0.40
N TRP A 188 -13.93 -29.79 -0.53
CA TRP A 188 -14.11 -28.40 -0.91
C TRP A 188 -15.52 -27.93 -0.63
N LYS A 189 -15.65 -26.76 0.00
CA LYS A 189 -16.93 -26.16 0.33
C LYS A 189 -17.51 -25.45 -0.89
N CYS A 190 -18.55 -26.05 -1.46
CA CYS A 190 -19.28 -25.56 -2.64
C CYS A 190 -20.72 -25.20 -2.26
N GLY A 191 -20.92 -23.95 -1.81
CA GLY A 191 -22.17 -23.55 -1.16
C GLY A 191 -22.35 -24.29 0.17
N ASP A 192 -23.47 -24.96 0.34
CA ASP A 192 -23.77 -25.75 1.55
C ASP A 192 -23.25 -27.20 1.51
N LYS A 193 -22.48 -27.57 0.46
CA LYS A 193 -22.02 -28.94 0.24
C LYS A 193 -20.51 -29.04 0.33
N TRP A 194 -20.03 -30.15 0.89
CA TRP A 194 -18.63 -30.57 0.81
C TRP A 194 -18.46 -31.58 -0.31
N LEU A 195 -17.62 -31.26 -1.28
CA LEU A 195 -17.39 -32.07 -2.48
C LEU A 195 -15.92 -32.50 -2.56
N ASP A 196 -15.65 -33.67 -3.13
CA ASP A 196 -14.30 -33.98 -3.59
C ASP A 196 -13.87 -33.02 -4.71
N LEU A 197 -12.57 -32.99 -5.00
CA LEU A 197 -12.00 -32.03 -5.95
C LEU A 197 -12.62 -32.12 -7.35
N ASP A 198 -12.91 -33.32 -7.85
CA ASP A 198 -13.48 -33.51 -9.18
C ASP A 198 -14.90 -32.93 -9.28
N LYS A 199 -15.75 -33.22 -8.28
CA LYS A 199 -17.10 -32.64 -8.20
C LYS A 199 -17.07 -31.13 -7.93
N ALA A 200 -16.09 -30.66 -7.19
CA ALA A 200 -15.87 -29.23 -6.98
C ALA A 200 -15.47 -28.54 -8.29
N ASN A 201 -14.58 -29.13 -9.08
CA ASN A 201 -14.24 -28.65 -10.43
C ASN A 201 -15.48 -28.60 -11.32
N GLU A 202 -16.31 -29.63 -11.32
CA GLU A 202 -17.58 -29.62 -12.06
C GLU A 202 -18.51 -28.49 -11.60
N TRP A 203 -18.64 -28.29 -10.27
CA TRP A 203 -19.43 -27.21 -9.69
C TRP A 203 -18.94 -25.83 -10.13
N HIS A 204 -17.64 -25.61 -10.05
CA HIS A 204 -16.98 -24.33 -10.35
C HIS A 204 -16.74 -24.09 -11.85
N SER A 205 -17.01 -25.07 -12.71
CA SER A 205 -16.86 -24.94 -14.16
C SER A 205 -17.84 -23.99 -14.85
N LYS A 206 -18.70 -23.30 -14.09
CA LYS A 206 -19.78 -22.45 -14.59
C LYS A 206 -19.51 -20.98 -14.23
N LEU A 207 -19.83 -20.07 -15.14
CA LEU A 207 -19.52 -18.64 -15.01
C LEU A 207 -20.13 -18.01 -13.74
N GLU A 208 -21.32 -18.46 -13.32
CA GLU A 208 -21.98 -17.98 -12.11
C GLU A 208 -21.41 -18.56 -10.80
N ARG A 209 -20.48 -19.52 -10.90
CA ARG A 209 -19.91 -20.28 -9.79
C ARG A 209 -18.40 -20.41 -9.89
N MET A 210 -17.72 -19.47 -10.51
CA MET A 210 -16.26 -19.52 -10.66
C MET A 210 -15.57 -19.78 -9.31
N TRP A 211 -14.49 -20.55 -9.35
CA TRP A 211 -13.49 -20.52 -8.29
C TRP A 211 -13.04 -19.08 -8.06
N LYS A 212 -12.80 -18.69 -6.81
CA LYS A 212 -12.20 -17.40 -6.45
C LYS A 212 -10.96 -17.69 -5.62
N ILE A 213 -9.80 -17.69 -6.26
CA ILE A 213 -8.54 -18.18 -5.68
C ILE A 213 -7.62 -16.98 -5.42
N PRO A 214 -7.35 -16.61 -4.17
CA PRO A 214 -6.36 -15.58 -3.86
C PRO A 214 -4.95 -16.13 -4.12
N GLY A 215 -4.12 -15.35 -4.82
CA GLY A 215 -2.68 -15.53 -4.92
C GLY A 215 -1.94 -14.34 -4.29
N ASP A 216 -0.64 -14.21 -4.57
CA ASP A 216 0.19 -13.15 -3.98
C ASP A 216 -0.16 -11.76 -4.54
N TYR A 217 -0.48 -11.68 -5.84
CA TYR A 217 -0.74 -10.41 -6.54
C TYR A 217 -2.11 -10.36 -7.23
N PHE A 218 -2.78 -11.50 -7.35
CA PHE A 218 -4.00 -11.64 -8.13
C PHE A 218 -5.10 -12.34 -7.34
N LEU A 219 -6.34 -11.92 -7.54
CA LEU A 219 -7.52 -12.73 -7.22
C LEU A 219 -8.02 -13.36 -8.52
N LEU A 220 -7.82 -14.66 -8.65
CA LEU A 220 -8.17 -15.42 -9.84
C LEU A 220 -9.62 -15.91 -9.76
N TYR A 221 -10.44 -15.43 -10.69
CA TYR A 221 -11.75 -15.99 -10.98
C TYR A 221 -11.60 -17.01 -12.09
N THR A 222 -12.04 -18.24 -11.91
CA THR A 222 -11.80 -19.26 -12.93
C THR A 222 -12.86 -20.35 -13.00
N THR A 223 -13.14 -20.79 -14.22
CA THR A 223 -13.92 -22.01 -14.50
C THR A 223 -13.03 -23.19 -14.88
N CYS A 224 -11.72 -22.99 -14.95
CA CYS A 224 -10.78 -24.08 -15.14
C CYS A 224 -10.79 -25.01 -13.92
N ASP A 225 -10.41 -26.25 -14.16
CA ASP A 225 -10.12 -27.20 -13.10
C ASP A 225 -8.98 -26.65 -12.23
N ARG A 226 -8.98 -27.02 -10.94
CA ARG A 226 -8.14 -26.39 -9.92
C ARG A 226 -6.65 -26.45 -10.23
N ASP A 227 -6.16 -27.54 -10.78
CA ASP A 227 -4.76 -27.74 -11.16
C ASP A 227 -4.32 -26.78 -12.27
N VAL A 228 -5.17 -26.58 -13.29
CA VAL A 228 -4.96 -25.62 -14.37
C VAL A 228 -5.02 -24.19 -13.82
N ALA A 229 -5.93 -23.92 -12.88
CA ALA A 229 -6.02 -22.62 -12.22
C ALA A 229 -4.72 -22.26 -11.45
N MET A 230 -4.14 -23.21 -10.70
CA MET A 230 -2.89 -22.98 -10.00
C MET A 230 -1.70 -22.78 -10.96
N GLN A 231 -1.67 -23.49 -12.09
CA GLN A 231 -0.68 -23.25 -13.15
C GLN A 231 -0.85 -21.86 -13.77
N ALA A 232 -2.09 -21.43 -14.01
CA ALA A 232 -2.37 -20.09 -14.50
C ALA A 232 -1.86 -19.04 -13.52
N MET A 233 -2.11 -19.20 -12.20
CA MET A 233 -1.61 -18.30 -11.17
C MET A 233 -0.08 -18.18 -11.19
N ASP A 234 0.66 -19.29 -11.24
CA ASP A 234 2.13 -19.25 -11.32
C ASP A 234 2.63 -18.50 -12.57
N HIS A 235 1.95 -18.67 -13.72
CA HIS A 235 2.27 -17.89 -14.91
C HIS A 235 1.93 -16.39 -14.78
N MET A 236 0.87 -16.04 -14.06
CA MET A 236 0.54 -14.65 -13.73
C MET A 236 1.60 -14.03 -12.82
N ASP A 237 2.04 -14.72 -11.78
CA ASP A 237 3.07 -14.25 -10.84
C ASP A 237 4.45 -14.07 -11.51
N ARG A 238 4.78 -14.94 -12.46
CA ARG A 238 5.93 -14.75 -13.36
C ARG A 238 5.74 -13.51 -14.22
N GLY A 239 4.56 -13.34 -14.81
CA GLY A 239 4.21 -12.16 -15.61
C GLY A 239 4.29 -10.86 -14.81
N HIS A 240 3.91 -10.89 -13.53
CA HIS A 240 4.00 -9.76 -12.62
C HIS A 240 5.44 -9.26 -12.46
N ARG A 241 6.40 -10.19 -12.32
CA ARG A 241 7.84 -9.86 -12.26
C ARG A 241 8.35 -9.26 -13.57
N ASP A 242 7.94 -9.80 -14.71
CA ASP A 242 8.27 -9.24 -16.03
C ASP A 242 7.70 -7.83 -16.19
N MET A 243 6.46 -7.63 -15.75
CA MET A 243 5.77 -6.34 -15.82
C MET A 243 6.41 -5.30 -14.89
N ALA A 244 6.89 -5.68 -13.70
CA ALA A 244 7.64 -4.80 -12.80
C ALA A 244 8.89 -4.21 -13.48
N ARG A 245 9.50 -4.94 -14.44
CA ARG A 245 10.61 -4.43 -15.26
C ARG A 245 10.16 -3.34 -16.23
N ILE A 246 8.90 -3.33 -16.68
CA ILE A 246 8.33 -2.31 -17.57
C ILE A 246 7.94 -1.05 -16.78
N ILE A 247 7.15 -1.22 -15.70
CA ILE A 247 6.56 -0.09 -14.95
C ILE A 247 7.46 0.43 -13.81
N GLY A 248 8.48 -0.34 -13.44
CA GLY A 248 9.48 0.04 -12.44
C GLY A 248 9.04 -0.14 -11.00
N GLY A 249 8.08 -1.02 -10.71
CA GLY A 249 7.58 -1.33 -9.37
C GLY A 249 6.52 -2.43 -9.39
N MET A 250 6.06 -2.84 -8.20
CA MET A 250 4.98 -3.80 -7.99
C MET A 250 3.68 -3.04 -7.65
N THR A 251 2.52 -3.62 -7.94
CA THR A 251 1.21 -3.11 -7.49
C THR A 251 0.87 -3.68 -6.10
N GLY A 252 0.12 -2.93 -5.28
CA GLY A 252 -0.12 -3.29 -3.87
C GLY A 252 -1.38 -4.12 -3.59
N ASP A 253 -2.48 -3.88 -4.30
CA ASP A 253 -3.74 -4.61 -4.09
C ASP A 253 -3.82 -5.86 -4.98
N LEU A 254 -4.56 -6.88 -4.53
CA LEU A 254 -4.88 -8.06 -5.34
C LEU A 254 -5.68 -7.64 -6.58
N LEU A 255 -5.10 -7.88 -7.75
CA LEU A 255 -5.70 -7.53 -9.02
C LEU A 255 -6.61 -8.66 -9.50
N HIS A 256 -7.82 -8.31 -9.94
CA HIS A 256 -8.74 -9.32 -10.47
C HIS A 256 -8.27 -9.81 -11.84
N VAL A 257 -8.31 -11.11 -12.06
CA VAL A 257 -8.08 -11.75 -13.35
C VAL A 257 -9.09 -12.87 -13.51
N ALA A 258 -9.65 -13.03 -14.72
CA ALA A 258 -10.48 -14.18 -15.04
C ALA A 258 -9.74 -15.15 -15.99
N MET A 259 -9.74 -16.44 -15.68
CA MET A 259 -9.30 -17.50 -16.60
C MET A 259 -10.42 -18.48 -16.87
N LEU A 260 -10.84 -18.55 -18.12
CA LEU A 260 -11.99 -19.34 -18.52
C LEU A 260 -11.53 -20.66 -19.13
N ARG A 261 -12.26 -21.74 -18.87
CA ARG A 261 -11.81 -23.09 -19.25
C ARG A 261 -11.77 -23.36 -20.75
N ASN A 262 -12.42 -22.53 -21.57
CA ASN A 262 -12.41 -22.68 -23.02
C ASN A 262 -12.88 -21.42 -23.74
N ILE A 263 -12.67 -21.40 -25.05
CA ILE A 263 -13.03 -20.29 -25.94
C ILE A 263 -14.54 -20.01 -25.95
N LYS A 264 -15.40 -21.02 -25.75
CA LYS A 264 -16.86 -20.84 -25.72
C LYS A 264 -17.27 -19.99 -24.52
N GLN A 265 -16.78 -20.31 -23.32
CA GLN A 265 -17.06 -19.52 -22.14
C GLN A 265 -16.43 -18.12 -22.23
N TYR A 266 -15.23 -18.02 -22.81
CA TYR A 266 -14.58 -16.75 -23.08
C TYR A 266 -15.44 -15.81 -23.93
N GLY A 267 -15.99 -16.31 -25.04
CA GLY A 267 -16.91 -15.52 -25.87
C GLY A 267 -18.20 -15.13 -25.14
N VAL A 268 -18.79 -16.05 -24.36
CA VAL A 268 -20.00 -15.76 -23.57
C VAL A 268 -19.74 -14.74 -22.46
N PHE A 269 -18.56 -14.79 -21.82
CA PHE A 269 -18.20 -13.84 -20.78
C PHE A 269 -17.93 -12.45 -21.35
N ALA A 270 -17.31 -12.36 -22.53
CA ALA A 270 -17.08 -11.09 -23.22
C ALA A 270 -18.38 -10.45 -23.72
N ALA A 271 -19.12 -11.16 -24.55
CA ALA A 271 -20.31 -10.65 -25.25
C ALA A 271 -21.59 -10.68 -24.39
N GLY A 272 -21.56 -11.35 -23.25
CA GLY A 272 -22.73 -11.59 -22.43
C GLY A 272 -23.64 -12.70 -22.98
N SER A 273 -24.77 -12.88 -22.33
CA SER A 273 -25.85 -13.80 -22.71
C SER A 273 -27.18 -13.32 -22.10
N GLU A 274 -28.27 -14.05 -22.30
CA GLU A 274 -29.54 -13.77 -21.60
C GLU A 274 -29.40 -13.73 -20.08
N ARG A 275 -28.38 -14.41 -19.51
CA ARG A 275 -28.16 -14.52 -18.06
C ARG A 275 -26.99 -13.69 -17.55
N ASN A 276 -26.08 -13.27 -18.42
CA ASN A 276 -24.84 -12.61 -18.03
C ASN A 276 -24.67 -11.30 -18.80
N GLN A 277 -24.33 -10.23 -18.11
CA GLN A 277 -23.97 -8.97 -18.77
C GLN A 277 -22.66 -9.14 -19.55
N PRO A 278 -22.49 -8.43 -20.67
CA PRO A 278 -21.19 -8.35 -21.34
C PRO A 278 -20.15 -7.72 -20.42
N THR A 279 -18.89 -8.15 -20.55
CA THR A 279 -17.76 -7.59 -19.80
C THR A 279 -16.88 -6.67 -20.64
N GLU A 280 -17.12 -6.59 -21.96
CA GLU A 280 -16.47 -5.63 -22.86
C GLU A 280 -17.43 -5.23 -24.00
N MET A 281 -17.19 -4.09 -24.64
CA MET A 281 -18.02 -3.60 -25.75
C MET A 281 -17.22 -3.21 -27.01
N LEU A 282 -15.89 -3.31 -26.96
CA LEU A 282 -15.02 -2.89 -28.06
C LEU A 282 -14.75 -4.02 -29.06
N GLY A 283 -15.19 -5.24 -28.76
CA GLY A 283 -14.94 -6.44 -29.55
C GLY A 283 -13.49 -6.93 -29.43
N LEU A 284 -12.71 -6.43 -28.48
CA LEU A 284 -11.28 -6.76 -28.37
C LEU A 284 -11.05 -8.21 -27.99
N SER A 285 -12.03 -8.86 -27.36
CA SER A 285 -12.01 -10.30 -27.09
C SER A 285 -11.85 -11.13 -28.37
N SER A 286 -12.27 -10.63 -29.54
CA SER A 286 -12.14 -11.34 -30.82
C SER A 286 -10.74 -11.30 -31.43
N ILE A 287 -9.88 -10.38 -30.98
CA ILE A 287 -8.55 -10.13 -31.57
C ILE A 287 -7.51 -11.11 -31.05
N HIS A 288 -7.58 -11.42 -29.76
CA HIS A 288 -6.56 -12.18 -29.05
C HIS A 288 -7.19 -13.12 -28.03
N HIS A 289 -6.40 -13.99 -27.44
CA HIS A 289 -6.85 -14.94 -26.42
C HIS A 289 -6.99 -14.33 -25.01
N ALA A 290 -6.84 -13.00 -24.91
CA ALA A 290 -7.10 -12.24 -23.70
C ALA A 290 -7.56 -10.81 -24.04
N TYR A 291 -8.38 -10.23 -23.18
CA TYR A 291 -8.85 -8.83 -23.25
C TYR A 291 -8.97 -8.24 -21.84
N TYR A 292 -9.26 -6.95 -21.74
CA TYR A 292 -9.56 -6.29 -20.48
C TYR A 292 -11.08 -6.16 -20.33
N GLY A 293 -11.66 -6.75 -19.29
CA GLY A 293 -13.10 -6.75 -19.05
C GLY A 293 -13.55 -5.50 -18.31
N GLU A 294 -13.49 -4.32 -18.95
CA GLU A 294 -13.80 -3.05 -18.28
C GLU A 294 -15.24 -2.92 -17.76
N LEU A 295 -16.18 -3.75 -18.25
CA LEU A 295 -17.58 -3.80 -17.80
C LEU A 295 -17.86 -4.92 -16.81
N TRP A 296 -16.84 -5.66 -16.37
CA TRP A 296 -17.03 -6.70 -15.38
C TRP A 296 -17.35 -6.08 -14.01
N PHE A 297 -18.66 -5.99 -13.74
CA PHE A 297 -19.24 -5.34 -12.58
C PHE A 297 -20.33 -6.25 -11.99
N ASP A 298 -20.23 -6.51 -10.69
CA ASP A 298 -21.29 -7.16 -9.92
C ASP A 298 -22.33 -6.10 -9.54
N ALA A 299 -23.44 -6.10 -10.26
CA ALA A 299 -24.52 -5.15 -10.05
C ALA A 299 -25.26 -5.36 -8.72
N ASP A 300 -25.31 -6.59 -8.22
CA ASP A 300 -26.02 -6.94 -6.99
C ASP A 300 -25.25 -6.41 -5.77
N ASN A 301 -23.93 -6.58 -5.78
CA ASN A 301 -23.06 -6.13 -4.70
C ASN A 301 -22.48 -4.71 -4.94
N LYS A 302 -22.77 -4.11 -6.11
CA LYS A 302 -22.17 -2.85 -6.59
C LYS A 302 -20.64 -2.89 -6.61
N GLU A 303 -20.07 -4.06 -6.86
CA GLU A 303 -18.64 -4.29 -6.82
C GLU A 303 -18.07 -4.21 -8.23
N TYR A 304 -17.03 -3.38 -8.40
CA TYR A 304 -16.33 -3.29 -9.67
C TYR A 304 -15.19 -4.28 -9.68
N HIS A 305 -15.33 -5.33 -10.49
CA HIS A 305 -14.31 -6.36 -10.57
C HIS A 305 -13.22 -6.02 -11.59
N ALA A 306 -13.60 -5.66 -12.80
CA ALA A 306 -12.76 -5.43 -13.99
C ALA A 306 -11.30 -5.87 -13.93
N GLY A 307 -10.97 -6.81 -14.80
CA GLY A 307 -9.65 -7.40 -14.88
C GLY A 307 -9.37 -7.87 -16.29
N GLY A 308 -8.13 -8.28 -16.52
CA GLY A 308 -7.83 -9.09 -17.68
C GLY A 308 -8.59 -10.41 -17.63
N VAL A 309 -9.08 -10.81 -18.79
CA VAL A 309 -9.82 -12.05 -19.00
C VAL A 309 -9.07 -12.83 -20.06
N GLY A 310 -8.71 -14.08 -19.77
CA GLY A 310 -8.14 -15.02 -20.73
C GLY A 310 -8.85 -16.36 -20.69
N TYR A 311 -8.38 -17.31 -21.49
CA TYR A 311 -8.85 -18.70 -21.41
C TYR A 311 -7.71 -19.72 -21.52
N TRP A 312 -7.91 -20.87 -20.90
CA TRP A 312 -6.99 -22.01 -20.95
C TRP A 312 -7.78 -23.30 -21.16
N ASP A 313 -7.76 -23.81 -22.39
CA ASP A 313 -8.46 -25.04 -22.76
C ASP A 313 -7.58 -26.28 -22.63
N ALA A 314 -7.39 -26.75 -21.39
CA ALA A 314 -6.55 -27.90 -21.08
C ALA A 314 -7.06 -29.22 -21.70
N SER A 315 -8.27 -29.25 -22.27
CA SER A 315 -8.82 -30.44 -22.94
C SER A 315 -8.30 -30.63 -24.38
N THR A 316 -7.60 -29.64 -24.93
CA THR A 316 -7.10 -29.67 -26.31
C THR A 316 -5.59 -29.90 -26.34
N GLU A 317 -5.09 -30.60 -27.38
CA GLU A 317 -3.67 -30.97 -27.54
C GLU A 317 -2.71 -29.78 -27.38
N ASN A 318 -3.10 -28.60 -27.87
CA ASN A 318 -2.28 -27.38 -27.80
C ASN A 318 -2.75 -26.38 -26.74
N GLY A 319 -3.84 -26.63 -26.02
CA GLY A 319 -4.39 -25.65 -25.09
C GLY A 319 -3.45 -25.33 -23.95
N SER A 320 -2.76 -26.33 -23.39
CA SER A 320 -1.73 -26.13 -22.37
C SER A 320 -0.43 -25.51 -22.90
N ARG A 321 -0.26 -25.38 -24.22
CA ARG A 321 0.83 -24.58 -24.81
C ARG A 321 0.49 -23.10 -24.84
N PHE A 322 -0.78 -22.74 -25.08
CA PHE A 322 -1.20 -21.33 -25.22
C PHE A 322 -1.80 -20.72 -23.95
N GLY A 323 -2.38 -21.53 -23.06
CA GLY A 323 -2.94 -21.09 -21.78
C GLY A 323 -1.97 -20.28 -20.91
N PRO A 324 -0.68 -20.66 -20.77
CA PRO A 324 0.32 -19.86 -20.07
C PRO A 324 0.47 -18.43 -20.61
N HIS A 325 0.41 -18.29 -21.94
CA HIS A 325 0.50 -16.99 -22.61
C HIS A 325 -0.76 -16.15 -22.34
N ALA A 326 -1.93 -16.77 -22.38
CA ALA A 326 -3.19 -16.10 -22.04
C ALA A 326 -3.24 -15.60 -20.59
N ALA A 327 -2.78 -16.42 -19.64
CA ALA A 327 -2.70 -16.05 -18.23
C ALA A 327 -1.78 -14.83 -18.02
N ARG A 328 -0.58 -14.86 -18.61
CA ARG A 328 0.39 -13.75 -18.59
C ARG A 328 -0.19 -12.45 -19.18
N HIS A 329 -0.85 -12.56 -20.34
CA HIS A 329 -1.44 -11.40 -21.02
C HIS A 329 -2.56 -10.79 -20.19
N ALA A 330 -3.51 -11.62 -19.71
CA ALA A 330 -4.64 -11.18 -18.89
C ALA A 330 -4.16 -10.50 -17.60
N ALA A 331 -3.24 -11.12 -16.85
CA ALA A 331 -2.67 -10.49 -15.66
C ALA A 331 -2.05 -9.12 -15.95
N THR A 332 -1.32 -8.99 -17.05
CA THR A 332 -0.68 -7.72 -17.43
C THR A 332 -1.70 -6.64 -17.76
N LEU A 333 -2.84 -7.00 -18.35
CA LEU A 333 -3.94 -6.06 -18.59
C LEU A 333 -4.54 -5.53 -17.27
N SER A 334 -4.66 -6.37 -16.23
CA SER A 334 -5.06 -5.89 -14.89
C SER A 334 -4.01 -4.96 -14.29
N MET A 335 -2.72 -5.30 -14.42
CA MET A 335 -1.63 -4.50 -13.86
C MET A 335 -1.51 -3.13 -14.51
N ILE A 336 -1.62 -3.05 -15.84
CA ILE A 336 -1.53 -1.77 -16.55
C ILE A 336 -2.73 -0.86 -16.21
N GLU A 337 -3.91 -1.45 -15.98
CA GLU A 337 -5.06 -0.69 -15.53
C GLU A 337 -4.85 -0.13 -14.12
N ALA A 338 -4.30 -0.91 -13.19
CA ALA A 338 -3.99 -0.44 -11.84
C ALA A 338 -3.02 0.74 -11.82
N VAL A 339 -2.12 0.82 -12.81
CA VAL A 339 -1.16 1.92 -12.97
C VAL A 339 -1.76 3.17 -13.62
N ASP A 340 -2.74 3.02 -14.50
CA ASP A 340 -3.40 4.12 -15.22
C ASP A 340 -4.93 3.98 -15.12
N PRO A 341 -5.50 4.14 -13.90
CA PRO A 341 -6.92 3.92 -13.64
C PRO A 341 -7.78 5.07 -14.17
N SER A 342 -9.10 4.86 -14.24
CA SER A 342 -10.09 5.88 -14.61
C SER A 342 -10.99 6.28 -13.43
N PRO A 343 -10.45 6.94 -12.38
CA PRO A 343 -11.15 7.13 -11.11
C PRO A 343 -12.48 7.88 -11.24
N GLU A 344 -12.59 8.86 -12.14
CA GLU A 344 -13.84 9.63 -12.28
C GLU A 344 -14.94 8.81 -12.97
N SER A 345 -14.58 8.03 -13.99
CA SER A 345 -15.48 7.08 -14.65
C SER A 345 -15.95 5.99 -13.70
N LEU A 346 -15.05 5.44 -12.88
CA LEU A 346 -15.39 4.43 -11.87
C LEU A 346 -16.31 4.99 -10.79
N LYS A 347 -16.05 6.21 -10.32
CA LYS A 347 -16.94 6.91 -9.38
C LYS A 347 -18.35 7.10 -9.93
N LYS A 348 -18.46 7.48 -11.21
CA LYS A 348 -19.76 7.61 -11.89
C LYS A 348 -20.46 6.25 -12.06
N LEU A 349 -19.72 5.20 -12.43
CA LEU A 349 -20.24 3.85 -12.57
C LEU A 349 -20.81 3.34 -11.24
N ARG A 350 -20.05 3.44 -10.13
CA ARG A 350 -20.52 3.04 -8.79
C ARG A 350 -21.79 3.79 -8.36
N LYS A 351 -21.94 5.06 -8.75
CA LYS A 351 -23.12 5.88 -8.43
C LYS A 351 -24.34 5.56 -9.29
N LYS A 352 -24.15 5.28 -10.58
CA LYS A 352 -25.23 5.16 -11.57
C LYS A 352 -25.57 3.72 -11.99
N GLY A 353 -24.69 2.76 -11.69
CA GLY A 353 -24.82 1.36 -12.09
C GLY A 353 -24.99 1.18 -13.60
N ASN A 354 -25.75 0.16 -13.99
CA ASN A 354 -25.96 -0.27 -15.37
C ASN A 354 -26.57 0.80 -16.31
N SER A 355 -27.15 1.87 -15.77
CA SER A 355 -27.66 2.99 -16.58
C SER A 355 -26.55 3.83 -17.24
N TYR A 356 -25.28 3.61 -16.86
CA TYR A 356 -24.14 4.39 -17.31
C TYR A 356 -23.22 3.64 -18.30
N THR A 357 -23.45 2.36 -18.52
CA THR A 357 -22.53 1.45 -19.22
C THR A 357 -22.17 1.90 -20.65
N GLU A 358 -23.13 2.42 -21.42
CA GLU A 358 -22.87 2.90 -22.80
C GLU A 358 -21.93 4.09 -22.86
N ARG A 359 -22.04 5.03 -21.91
CA ARG A 359 -21.15 6.21 -21.83
C ARG A 359 -19.85 5.89 -21.12
N PHE A 360 -19.87 4.89 -20.25
CA PHE A 360 -18.74 4.49 -19.43
C PHE A 360 -17.51 4.18 -20.28
N ILE A 361 -17.62 3.37 -21.35
CA ILE A 361 -16.48 2.98 -22.19
C ILE A 361 -15.74 4.20 -22.74
N GLY A 362 -16.49 5.12 -23.36
CA GLY A 362 -15.90 6.32 -23.96
C GLY A 362 -15.27 7.26 -22.93
N GLU A 363 -15.83 7.38 -21.73
CA GLU A 363 -15.25 8.19 -20.65
C GLU A 363 -14.05 7.49 -19.98
N PHE A 364 -14.13 6.17 -19.81
CA PHE A 364 -13.10 5.32 -19.23
C PHE A 364 -11.81 5.43 -20.04
N TYR A 365 -11.89 5.27 -21.37
CA TYR A 365 -10.70 5.37 -22.22
C TYR A 365 -10.18 6.81 -22.42
N LYS A 366 -11.02 7.85 -22.19
CA LYS A 366 -10.58 9.26 -22.23
C LYS A 366 -9.68 9.65 -21.06
N GLU A 367 -9.83 8.99 -19.91
CA GLU A 367 -9.00 9.24 -18.73
C GLU A 367 -7.59 8.64 -18.85
N LYS A 368 -7.37 7.73 -19.81
CA LYS A 368 -6.08 7.04 -19.96
C LYS A 368 -4.97 8.00 -20.34
N ASN A 369 -3.86 7.86 -19.63
CA ASN A 369 -2.63 8.60 -19.89
C ASN A 369 -1.61 7.77 -20.67
N LEU A 370 -1.71 6.44 -20.59
CA LEU A 370 -0.90 5.50 -21.37
C LEU A 370 -1.64 5.14 -22.67
N PRO A 371 -0.98 5.26 -23.84
CA PRO A 371 -1.62 4.96 -25.11
C PRO A 371 -1.82 3.46 -25.30
N GLN A 372 -2.75 3.09 -26.18
CA GLN A 372 -3.08 1.70 -26.49
C GLN A 372 -1.84 0.89 -26.90
N TRP A 373 -0.93 1.46 -27.71
CA TRP A 373 0.25 0.73 -28.16
C TRP A 373 1.15 0.30 -27.00
N PHE A 374 1.28 1.13 -25.96
CA PHE A 374 2.11 0.82 -24.80
C PHE A 374 1.38 -0.16 -23.87
N ARG A 375 0.08 0.04 -23.64
CA ARG A 375 -0.74 -0.84 -22.79
C ARG A 375 -0.73 -2.28 -23.29
N TYR A 376 -1.08 -2.48 -24.55
CA TYR A 376 -1.11 -3.81 -25.17
C TYR A 376 0.28 -4.30 -25.57
N GLY A 377 1.23 -3.40 -25.83
CA GLY A 377 2.64 -3.76 -26.03
C GLY A 377 3.26 -4.34 -24.78
N ALA A 378 2.95 -3.80 -23.60
CA ALA A 378 3.39 -4.36 -22.32
C ALA A 378 2.81 -5.77 -22.10
N ALA A 379 1.50 -5.95 -22.31
CA ALA A 379 0.87 -7.27 -22.22
C ALA A 379 1.46 -8.27 -23.22
N SER A 380 1.69 -7.84 -24.47
CA SER A 380 2.32 -8.67 -25.48
C SER A 380 3.79 -8.98 -25.15
N TYR A 381 4.54 -8.06 -24.53
CA TYR A 381 5.89 -8.35 -24.05
C TYR A 381 5.90 -9.47 -23.01
N VAL A 382 5.09 -9.34 -21.97
CA VAL A 382 5.03 -10.31 -20.86
C VAL A 382 4.54 -11.68 -21.33
N GLU A 383 3.66 -11.70 -22.33
CA GLU A 383 3.17 -12.91 -23.00
C GLU A 383 4.24 -13.54 -23.90
N ARG A 384 4.94 -12.76 -24.73
CA ARG A 384 5.59 -13.23 -25.96
C ARG A 384 7.11 -13.02 -26.01
N TYR A 385 7.63 -12.14 -25.18
CA TYR A 385 9.04 -11.69 -25.20
C TYR A 385 9.74 -11.89 -23.86
N PHE A 386 9.13 -12.61 -22.93
CA PHE A 386 9.75 -12.96 -21.66
C PHE A 386 10.99 -13.85 -21.86
N VAL A 387 11.89 -13.82 -20.87
CA VAL A 387 13.04 -14.73 -20.81
C VAL A 387 12.62 -15.94 -20.00
N ASP A 388 12.63 -17.11 -20.63
CA ASP A 388 12.24 -18.35 -19.97
C ASP A 388 13.38 -18.87 -19.09
N GLN A 389 13.24 -18.69 -17.78
CA GLN A 389 14.23 -19.12 -16.79
C GLN A 389 14.17 -20.62 -16.47
N PHE A 390 13.20 -21.35 -17.04
CA PHE A 390 12.95 -22.76 -16.74
C PHE A 390 13.37 -23.70 -17.87
N VAL A 391 14.00 -23.18 -18.92
CA VAL A 391 14.61 -24.03 -19.93
C VAL A 391 15.72 -24.87 -19.30
N GLY A 392 15.74 -26.17 -19.61
CA GLY A 392 16.81 -27.06 -19.17
C GLY A 392 18.19 -26.62 -19.67
N ALA A 393 19.25 -27.16 -19.09
CA ALA A 393 20.62 -26.86 -19.50
C ALA A 393 20.81 -27.08 -21.02
N GLY A 394 21.34 -26.08 -21.71
CA GLY A 394 21.49 -26.09 -23.18
C GLY A 394 20.24 -25.65 -23.96
N GLY A 395 19.12 -25.38 -23.28
CA GLY A 395 17.91 -24.82 -23.88
C GLY A 395 18.02 -23.32 -24.22
N ASN A 396 17.21 -22.86 -25.16
CA ASN A 396 17.17 -21.45 -25.56
C ASN A 396 16.19 -20.66 -24.70
N ALA A 397 16.68 -19.95 -23.68
CA ALA A 397 15.84 -19.10 -22.82
C ALA A 397 15.13 -17.95 -23.58
N ASN A 398 15.59 -17.61 -24.78
CA ASN A 398 15.00 -16.57 -25.63
C ASN A 398 14.04 -17.14 -26.70
N TRP A 399 13.67 -18.41 -26.60
CA TRP A 399 12.72 -19.03 -27.54
C TRP A 399 11.41 -18.22 -27.71
N PRO A 400 10.84 -17.53 -26.70
CA PRO A 400 9.60 -16.76 -26.90
C PRO A 400 9.83 -15.60 -27.87
N LYS A 401 10.96 -14.89 -27.73
CA LYS A 401 11.35 -13.81 -28.63
C LYS A 401 11.50 -14.32 -30.05
N ASP A 402 12.25 -15.42 -30.24
CA ASP A 402 12.53 -15.98 -31.57
C ASP A 402 11.24 -16.43 -32.26
N TRP A 403 10.36 -17.11 -31.53
CA TRP A 403 9.01 -17.46 -32.01
C TRP A 403 8.22 -16.22 -32.40
N SER A 404 8.20 -15.19 -31.58
CA SER A 404 7.40 -13.99 -31.81
C SER A 404 7.89 -13.14 -32.97
N VAL A 405 9.20 -13.00 -33.13
CA VAL A 405 9.83 -12.39 -34.30
C VAL A 405 9.52 -13.17 -35.56
N SER A 406 9.61 -14.51 -35.52
CA SER A 406 9.30 -15.35 -36.69
C SER A 406 7.85 -15.16 -37.17
N ASN A 407 6.90 -14.96 -36.24
CA ASN A 407 5.51 -14.65 -36.57
C ASN A 407 5.35 -13.26 -37.21
N ILE A 408 6.17 -12.27 -36.84
CA ILE A 408 6.19 -10.96 -37.52
C ILE A 408 6.77 -11.12 -38.92
N ALA A 409 7.91 -11.81 -39.06
CA ALA A 409 8.59 -12.05 -40.34
C ALA A 409 7.69 -12.80 -41.33
N GLY A 410 7.06 -13.90 -40.89
CA GLY A 410 6.15 -14.72 -41.68
C GLY A 410 4.87 -14.00 -42.12
N ARG A 411 4.61 -12.81 -41.57
CA ARG A 411 3.44 -11.97 -41.90
C ARG A 411 3.82 -10.65 -42.57
N GLY A 412 4.96 -10.62 -43.26
CA GLY A 412 5.41 -9.45 -44.04
C GLY A 412 6.37 -8.51 -43.29
N GLY A 413 6.92 -8.96 -42.16
CA GLY A 413 7.89 -8.18 -41.38
C GLY A 413 7.26 -7.03 -40.58
N LEU A 414 8.14 -6.20 -40.00
CA LEU A 414 7.74 -5.11 -39.10
C LEU A 414 7.22 -3.90 -39.90
N ARG A 415 5.99 -3.48 -39.59
CA ARG A 415 5.36 -2.26 -40.13
C ARG A 415 6.18 -0.99 -39.89
N PRO A 416 5.88 0.12 -40.60
CA PRO A 416 6.39 1.43 -40.22
C PRO A 416 6.06 1.72 -38.75
N LEU A 417 7.05 2.18 -37.98
CA LEU A 417 6.88 2.36 -36.53
C LEU A 417 5.74 3.34 -36.18
N LYS A 418 5.53 4.37 -37.00
CA LYS A 418 4.42 5.32 -36.83
C LYS A 418 3.07 4.61 -36.84
N ASP A 419 2.88 3.63 -37.72
CA ASP A 419 1.64 2.87 -37.85
C ASP A 419 1.42 2.01 -36.60
N ILE A 420 2.49 1.43 -36.03
CA ILE A 420 2.41 0.62 -34.80
C ILE A 420 1.91 1.47 -33.61
N PHE A 421 2.30 2.75 -33.55
CA PHE A 421 1.85 3.68 -32.52
C PHE A 421 0.40 4.15 -32.71
N SER A 422 -0.01 4.41 -33.96
CA SER A 422 -1.26 5.13 -34.23
C SER A 422 -2.45 4.27 -34.66
N ILE A 423 -2.24 3.07 -35.20
CA ILE A 423 -3.34 2.19 -35.63
C ILE A 423 -4.07 1.67 -34.39
N GLU A 424 -5.38 1.89 -34.32
CA GLU A 424 -6.21 1.28 -33.27
C GLU A 424 -6.42 -0.21 -33.54
N LEU A 425 -6.51 -1.00 -32.47
CA LEU A 425 -6.88 -2.41 -32.57
C LEU A 425 -8.28 -2.55 -33.14
N ALA A 426 -8.39 -3.21 -34.30
CA ALA A 426 -9.63 -3.31 -35.05
C ALA A 426 -10.18 -4.75 -35.00
N PRO A 427 -11.35 -4.99 -34.37
CA PRO A 427 -11.90 -6.34 -34.20
C PRO A 427 -12.44 -6.96 -35.50
N ASN A 428 -12.62 -6.16 -36.55
CA ASN A 428 -13.03 -6.64 -37.87
C ASN A 428 -11.89 -7.28 -38.69
N ASP A 429 -10.63 -7.13 -38.27
CA ASP A 429 -9.49 -7.89 -38.79
C ASP A 429 -8.63 -8.44 -37.62
N PRO A 430 -9.11 -9.48 -36.91
CA PRO A 430 -8.42 -10.09 -35.78
C PRO A 430 -7.01 -10.56 -36.12
N SER A 431 -6.80 -11.03 -37.35
CA SER A 431 -5.49 -11.47 -37.80
C SER A 431 -4.53 -10.30 -37.79
N ASP A 432 -4.82 -9.22 -38.52
CA ASP A 432 -3.97 -8.05 -38.63
C ASP A 432 -3.76 -7.33 -37.28
N ALA A 433 -4.82 -7.26 -36.46
CA ALA A 433 -4.75 -6.72 -35.11
C ALA A 433 -3.87 -7.60 -34.19
N GLY A 434 -3.95 -8.93 -34.30
CA GLY A 434 -3.04 -9.85 -33.59
C GLY A 434 -1.57 -9.67 -33.99
N LYS A 435 -1.29 -9.33 -35.25
CA LYS A 435 0.07 -8.92 -35.67
C LYS A 435 0.48 -7.62 -34.99
N LEU A 436 -0.42 -6.64 -34.97
CA LEU A 436 -0.16 -5.34 -34.34
C LEU A 436 0.21 -5.49 -32.87
N LEU A 437 -0.49 -6.35 -32.13
CA LEU A 437 -0.17 -6.68 -30.74
C LEU A 437 1.27 -7.19 -30.61
N ASN A 438 1.64 -8.18 -31.41
CA ASN A 438 2.98 -8.76 -31.40
C ASN A 438 4.07 -7.72 -31.75
N GLU A 439 3.82 -6.86 -32.75
CA GLU A 439 4.72 -5.76 -33.12
C GLU A 439 4.89 -4.75 -31.98
N ARG A 440 3.82 -4.43 -31.25
CA ARG A 440 3.88 -3.57 -30.05
C ARG A 440 4.68 -4.22 -28.93
N GLY A 441 4.53 -5.54 -28.74
CA GLY A 441 5.36 -6.34 -27.85
C GLY A 441 6.84 -6.23 -28.18
N LEU A 442 7.21 -6.27 -29.47
CA LEU A 442 8.59 -6.09 -29.93
C LEU A 442 9.15 -4.70 -29.57
N LEU A 443 8.34 -3.64 -29.65
CA LEU A 443 8.80 -2.29 -29.30
C LEU A 443 9.16 -2.21 -27.81
N VAL A 444 8.31 -2.79 -26.94
CA VAL A 444 8.57 -2.85 -25.50
C VAL A 444 9.77 -3.75 -25.20
N ALA A 445 9.90 -4.88 -25.90
CA ALA A 445 11.05 -5.77 -25.78
C ALA A 445 12.35 -5.05 -26.13
N PHE A 446 12.38 -4.30 -27.23
CA PHE A 446 13.56 -3.53 -27.61
C PHE A 446 13.89 -2.43 -26.59
N ALA A 447 12.87 -1.74 -26.07
CA ALA A 447 13.07 -0.70 -25.08
C ALA A 447 13.67 -1.22 -23.76
N LEU A 448 13.35 -2.46 -23.39
CA LEU A 448 13.90 -3.12 -22.19
C LEU A 448 15.23 -3.82 -22.45
N ASP A 449 15.29 -4.65 -23.49
CA ASP A 449 16.31 -5.68 -23.66
C ASP A 449 17.25 -5.38 -24.84
N GLY A 450 16.94 -4.38 -25.67
CA GLY A 450 17.67 -4.02 -26.88
C GLY A 450 19.01 -3.33 -26.66
N LYS A 451 19.37 -3.01 -25.40
CA LYS A 451 20.62 -2.32 -25.01
C LYS A 451 20.88 -0.99 -25.74
N CYS A 452 19.82 -0.35 -26.24
CA CYS A 452 19.90 0.97 -26.86
C CYS A 452 19.76 2.06 -25.78
N ALA A 453 20.88 2.68 -25.37
CA ALA A 453 20.89 3.61 -24.24
C ALA A 453 19.87 4.76 -24.35
N PRO A 454 19.69 5.44 -25.50
CA PRO A 454 18.67 6.49 -25.63
C PRO A 454 17.24 5.98 -25.38
N VAL A 455 16.90 4.79 -25.88
CA VAL A 455 15.57 4.19 -25.72
C VAL A 455 15.37 3.71 -24.28
N ALA A 456 16.39 3.06 -23.70
CA ALA A 456 16.36 2.61 -22.31
C ALA A 456 16.19 3.79 -21.33
N ASN A 457 16.87 4.91 -21.59
CA ASN A 457 16.71 6.14 -20.81
C ASN A 457 15.30 6.73 -20.93
N ALA A 458 14.73 6.74 -22.13
CA ALA A 458 13.35 7.20 -22.34
C ALA A 458 12.33 6.29 -21.63
N LEU A 459 12.52 4.96 -21.65
CA LEU A 459 11.71 4.03 -20.86
C LEU A 459 11.91 4.27 -19.34
N GLY A 460 13.12 4.61 -18.90
CA GLY A 460 13.39 5.05 -17.53
C GLY A 460 12.57 6.26 -17.12
N ALA A 461 12.39 7.23 -18.01
CA ALA A 461 11.52 8.38 -17.77
C ALA A 461 10.03 7.99 -17.69
N VAL A 462 9.58 7.01 -18.49
CA VAL A 462 8.21 6.45 -18.38
C VAL A 462 7.99 5.80 -17.02
N LYS A 463 8.95 5.00 -16.53
CA LYS A 463 8.88 4.41 -15.17
C LYS A 463 8.79 5.48 -14.09
N ALA A 464 9.60 6.53 -14.19
CA ALA A 464 9.55 7.65 -13.25
C ALA A 464 8.20 8.38 -13.29
N ALA A 465 7.64 8.58 -14.48
CA ALA A 465 6.32 9.19 -14.67
C ALA A 465 5.22 8.34 -13.99
N ILE A 466 5.23 7.03 -14.22
CA ILE A 466 4.33 6.06 -13.58
C ILE A 466 4.39 6.15 -12.06
N ARG A 467 5.60 6.03 -11.47
CA ARG A 467 5.76 6.11 -10.00
C ARG A 467 5.27 7.43 -9.41
N SER A 468 5.43 8.53 -10.14
CA SER A 468 5.02 9.86 -9.68
C SER A 468 3.53 10.15 -9.91
N GLY A 469 2.84 9.32 -10.70
CA GLY A 469 1.47 9.57 -11.17
C GLY A 469 1.34 10.76 -12.12
N LYS A 470 2.44 11.33 -12.63
CA LYS A 470 2.45 12.58 -13.40
C LYS A 470 3.37 12.49 -14.62
N GLY A 471 3.04 13.25 -15.67
CA GLY A 471 3.92 13.40 -16.84
C GLY A 471 3.93 12.23 -17.83
N HIS A 472 3.04 11.24 -17.67
CA HIS A 472 2.93 10.06 -18.54
C HIS A 472 2.97 10.38 -20.03
N LYS A 473 2.08 11.27 -20.52
CA LYS A 473 1.97 11.63 -21.94
C LYS A 473 3.28 12.16 -22.52
N LYS A 474 4.00 13.00 -21.75
CA LYS A 474 5.30 13.55 -22.18
C LYS A 474 6.36 12.44 -22.26
N ALA A 475 6.49 11.64 -21.21
CA ALA A 475 7.48 10.56 -21.17
C ALA A 475 7.25 9.51 -22.27
N ILE A 476 5.98 9.16 -22.54
CA ILE A 476 5.60 8.27 -23.64
C ILE A 476 5.97 8.88 -24.99
N GLY A 477 5.68 10.17 -25.23
CA GLY A 477 6.06 10.84 -26.47
C GLY A 477 7.58 10.84 -26.69
N GLU A 478 8.37 11.03 -25.62
CA GLU A 478 9.83 10.92 -25.68
C GLU A 478 10.30 9.49 -25.99
N LEU A 479 9.62 8.47 -25.47
CA LEU A 479 9.89 7.06 -25.80
C LEU A 479 9.56 6.74 -27.26
N GLU A 480 8.42 7.20 -27.77
CA GLU A 480 8.04 7.03 -29.19
C GLU A 480 9.09 7.67 -30.12
N LEU A 481 9.53 8.89 -29.81
CA LEU A 481 10.57 9.60 -30.56
C LEU A 481 11.91 8.83 -30.53
N ALA A 482 12.29 8.31 -29.36
CA ALA A 482 13.50 7.50 -29.24
C ALA A 482 13.40 6.21 -30.08
N LEU A 483 12.27 5.50 -30.01
CA LEU A 483 12.02 4.31 -30.81
C LEU A 483 12.07 4.59 -32.32
N LEU A 484 11.46 5.70 -32.76
CA LEU A 484 11.50 6.14 -34.17
C LEU A 484 12.93 6.39 -34.65
N LYS A 485 13.72 7.10 -33.85
CA LYS A 485 15.10 7.45 -34.17
C LYS A 485 16.01 6.22 -34.25
N HIS A 486 15.73 5.20 -33.44
CA HIS A 486 16.53 3.99 -33.32
C HIS A 486 15.87 2.76 -33.96
N GLY A 487 15.05 2.97 -35.00
CA GLY A 487 14.36 1.90 -35.71
C GLY A 487 15.29 0.91 -36.42
N LYS A 488 16.52 1.31 -36.77
CA LYS A 488 17.52 0.41 -37.37
C LYS A 488 18.05 -0.58 -36.33
N GLU A 489 18.37 -0.10 -35.14
CA GLU A 489 18.83 -0.90 -34.00
C GLU A 489 17.72 -1.84 -33.53
N LEU A 490 16.45 -1.38 -33.56
CA LEU A 490 15.29 -2.22 -33.27
C LEU A 490 15.18 -3.39 -34.25
N ARG A 491 15.31 -3.13 -35.57
CA ARG A 491 15.28 -4.18 -36.59
C ARG A 491 16.46 -5.15 -36.43
N ALA A 492 17.65 -4.64 -36.13
CA ALA A 492 18.81 -5.47 -35.83
C ALA A 492 18.60 -6.34 -34.58
N PHE A 493 18.01 -5.80 -33.50
CA PHE A 493 17.63 -6.55 -32.30
C PHE A 493 16.63 -7.68 -32.61
N ALA A 494 15.69 -7.40 -33.51
CA ALA A 494 14.70 -8.36 -33.97
C ALA A 494 15.24 -9.36 -35.01
N GLY A 495 16.41 -9.12 -35.62
CA GLY A 495 16.87 -9.90 -36.77
C GLY A 495 15.96 -9.77 -38.01
N LEU A 496 15.37 -8.59 -38.21
CA LEU A 496 14.44 -8.26 -39.31
C LEU A 496 15.01 -7.27 -40.33
#